data_AF-A0A3G2T3E8-F1
#
_entry.id   AF-A0A3G2T3E8-F1
#
_cell.length_a   1.000
_cell.length_b   1.000
_cell.length_c   1.000
_cell.angle_alpha   90.00
_cell.angle_beta   90.00
_cell.angle_gamma   90.00
#
_symmetry.space_group_name_H-M   'P 1'
#
loop_
_entity.id
_entity.type
_entity.pdbx_description
1 polymer ?
#
loop_
_entity_poly.entity_id
_entity_poly.type
_entity_poly.pdbx_seq_one_letter_code
_entity_poly.pdbx_strand_id
1 'polypeptide(L)'
;MNYLIILNSSHDYHFDEVHKIIQNYDSSIRVNTSTWLVNTIYDAKIIRQHLSNILGINDSLLVFKVDHEHSFANELDLNDWMEEMEQKTVLSP
;
A
#
# COMPACT_ATOMS: atom_id res chain seq x y z
N MET A 1 4.35 -11.08 1.70
CA MET A 1 5.33 -9.98 1.93
C MET A 1 4.64 -8.67 1.68
N ASN A 2 4.92 -7.64 2.48
CA ASN A 2 4.27 -6.32 2.35
C ASN A 2 5.11 -5.37 1.49
N TYR A 3 4.45 -4.59 0.65
CA TYR A 3 5.07 -3.63 -0.24
C TYR A 3 4.28 -2.32 -0.29
N LEU A 4 5.01 -1.21 -0.40
CA LEU A 4 4.48 0.09 -0.82
C LEU A 4 4.86 0.30 -2.28
N ILE A 5 3.87 0.48 -3.13
CA ILE A 5 4.04 0.72 -4.56
C ILE A 5 3.63 2.15 -4.86
N ILE A 6 4.49 2.90 -5.55
CA ILE A 6 4.22 4.26 -6.01
C ILE A 6 4.43 4.30 -7.52
N LEU A 7 3.42 4.78 -8.25
CA LEU A 7 3.48 5.03 -9.68
C LEU A 7 3.47 6.53 -9.93
N ASN A 8 4.44 7.03 -10.68
CA ASN A 8 4.39 8.35 -11.28
C ASN A 8 4.23 8.18 -12.79
N SER A 9 3.12 8.67 -13.34
CA SER A 9 2.84 8.63 -14.77
C SER A 9 2.11 9.90 -15.20
N SER A 10 2.32 10.31 -16.45
CA SER A 10 1.56 11.38 -17.10
C SER A 10 0.27 10.88 -17.76
N HIS A 11 0.01 9.57 -17.77
CA HIS A 11 -1.14 8.97 -18.45
C HIS A 11 -2.11 8.39 -17.43
N ASP A 12 -3.29 8.99 -17.32
CA ASP A 12 -4.27 8.60 -16.28
C ASP A 12 -4.69 7.12 -16.38
N TYR A 13 -4.78 6.58 -17.59
CA TYR A 13 -5.15 5.17 -17.78
C TYR A 13 -4.13 4.18 -17.21
N HIS A 14 -2.86 4.57 -17.06
CA HIS A 14 -1.85 3.69 -16.44
C HIS A 14 -2.18 3.38 -14.99
N PHE A 15 -2.74 4.33 -14.23
CA PHE A 15 -3.10 4.10 -12.83
C PHE A 15 -4.20 3.04 -12.71
N ASP A 16 -5.16 3.03 -13.62
CA ASP A 16 -6.27 2.07 -13.62
C ASP A 16 -5.82 0.69 -14.08
N GLU A 17 -4.97 0.61 -15.12
CA GLU A 17 -4.41 -0.67 -15.55
C GLU A 17 -3.50 -1.29 -14.47
N VAL A 18 -2.65 -0.48 -13.83
CA VAL A 18 -1.83 -0.95 -12.70
C VAL A 18 -2.71 -1.40 -11.54
N HIS A 19 -3.78 -0.68 -11.24
CA HIS A 19 -4.71 -1.06 -10.19
C HIS A 19 -5.36 -2.43 -10.47
N LYS A 20 -5.79 -2.70 -11.71
CA LYS A 20 -6.35 -4.00 -12.11
C LYS A 20 -5.37 -5.15 -11.89
N ILE A 21 -4.08 -4.95 -12.20
CA ILE A 21 -3.06 -5.98 -11.94
C ILE A 21 -2.87 -6.18 -10.43
N ILE A 22 -2.74 -5.10 -9.67
CA ILE A 22 -2.51 -5.15 -8.21
C ILE A 22 -3.65 -5.86 -7.48
N GLN A 23 -4.90 -5.73 -7.96
CA GLN A 23 -6.06 -6.41 -7.39
C GLN A 23 -5.98 -7.95 -7.48
N ASN A 24 -5.13 -8.50 -8.34
CA ASN A 24 -4.94 -9.94 -8.45
C ASN A 24 -3.90 -10.50 -7.47
N TYR A 25 -3.27 -9.65 -6.65
CA TYR A 25 -2.40 -10.09 -5.56
C TYR A 25 -3.20 -10.53 -4.33
N ASP A 26 -2.54 -11.19 -3.39
CA ASP A 26 -3.18 -11.83 -2.23
C ASP A 26 -4.00 -10.82 -1.39
N SER A 27 -3.48 -9.62 -1.20
CA SER A 27 -4.24 -8.49 -0.65
C SER A 27 -3.68 -7.16 -1.13
N SER A 28 -4.54 -6.18 -1.34
CA SER A 28 -4.12 -4.83 -1.70
C SER A 28 -5.07 -3.76 -1.17
N ILE A 29 -4.50 -2.60 -0.85
CA ILE A 29 -5.23 -1.38 -0.47
C ILE A 29 -4.70 -0.27 -1.36
N ARG A 30 -5.61 0.42 -2.07
CA ARG A 30 -5.27 1.64 -2.80
C ARG A 30 -5.33 2.80 -1.82
N VAL A 31 -4.17 3.36 -1.48
CA VAL A 31 -4.06 4.50 -0.54
C VAL A 31 -4.51 5.78 -1.22
N ASN A 32 -4.13 5.96 -2.49
CA ASN A 32 -4.58 7.04 -3.35
C ASN A 32 -4.41 6.63 -4.83
N THR A 33 -4.64 7.55 -5.77
CA THR A 33 -4.58 7.26 -7.22
C THR A 33 -3.28 6.62 -7.67
N SER A 34 -2.15 7.01 -7.08
CA SER A 34 -0.79 6.62 -7.48
C SER A 34 -0.08 5.70 -6.50
N THR A 35 -0.73 5.30 -5.41
CA THR A 35 -0.06 4.60 -4.29
C THR A 35 -0.88 3.42 -3.79
N TRP A 36 -0.21 2.28 -3.58
CA TRP A 36 -0.82 1.04 -3.09
C TRP A 36 0.02 0.40 -1.98
N LEU A 37 -0.67 -0.17 -0.99
CA LEU A 37 -0.11 -1.15 -0.08
C LEU A 37 -0.51 -2.53 -0.57
N VAL A 38 0.45 -3.43 -0.71
CA VAL A 38 0.25 -4.76 -1.29
C VAL A 38 0.84 -5.81 -0.37
N ASN A 39 0.08 -6.86 -0.09
CA ASN A 39 0.62 -8.11 0.42
C ASN A 39 0.61 -9.15 -0.70
N THR A 40 1.78 -9.74 -0.97
CA THR A 40 1.87 -10.82 -1.96
C THR A 40 2.98 -11.82 -1.65
N ILE A 41 2.85 -13.05 -2.14
CA ILE A 41 3.93 -14.05 -2.20
C ILE A 41 5.06 -13.68 -3.18
N TYR A 42 4.82 -12.77 -4.12
CA TYR A 42 5.83 -12.38 -5.10
C TYR A 42 6.89 -11.45 -4.51
N ASP A 43 8.12 -11.57 -5.00
CA ASP A 43 9.17 -10.61 -4.67
C ASP A 43 9.02 -9.30 -5.48
N ALA A 44 9.75 -8.26 -5.06
CA ALA A 44 9.73 -6.95 -5.71
C ALA A 44 10.11 -6.99 -7.19
N LYS A 45 10.97 -7.93 -7.62
CA LYS A 45 11.41 -8.04 -9.02
C LYS A 45 10.27 -8.55 -9.89
N ILE A 46 9.54 -9.55 -9.42
CA ILE A 46 8.36 -10.09 -10.10
C ILE A 46 7.25 -9.04 -10.16
N ILE A 47 6.97 -8.34 -9.05
CA ILE A 47 6.00 -7.23 -9.03
C ILE A 47 6.34 -6.20 -10.10
N ARG A 48 7.60 -5.76 -10.15
CA ARG A 48 8.06 -4.79 -11.16
C ARG A 48 7.87 -5.31 -12.58
N GLN A 49 8.12 -6.59 -12.84
CA GLN A 49 7.92 -7.20 -14.16
C GLN A 49 6.45 -7.24 -14.57
N HIS A 50 5.54 -7.56 -13.65
CA HIS A 50 4.10 -7.56 -13.93
C HIS A 50 3.62 -6.16 -14.33
N LEU A 51 4.08 -5.13 -13.59
CA LEU A 51 3.64 -3.76 -13.78
C LEU A 51 4.33 -3.05 -14.95
N SER A 52 5.58 -3.41 -15.27
CA SER A 52 6.37 -2.72 -16.31
C SER A 52 5.76 -2.80 -17.71
N ASN A 53 4.93 -3.80 -17.98
CA ASN A 53 4.29 -3.96 -19.29
C ASN A 53 3.26 -2.86 -19.61
N ILE A 54 2.79 -2.14 -18.59
CA ILE A 54 1.85 -1.02 -18.75
C ILE A 54 2.60 0.30 -18.99
N LEU A 55 3.83 0.40 -18.49
CA LEU A 55 4.52 1.67 -18.31
C LEU A 55 5.20 2.16 -19.58
N GLY A 56 5.13 3.46 -19.82
CA GLY A 56 5.89 4.17 -20.85
C GLY A 56 7.29 4.56 -20.37
N ILE A 57 8.11 5.07 -21.30
CA ILE A 57 9.51 5.47 -21.04
C ILE A 57 9.66 6.60 -20.01
N ASN A 58 8.63 7.42 -19.82
CA ASN A 58 8.64 8.56 -18.90
C ASN A 58 7.98 8.23 -17.55
N ASP A 59 7.47 7.01 -17.39
CA ASP A 59 6.85 6.60 -16.14
C ASP A 59 7.91 6.13 -15.14
N SER A 60 7.63 6.31 -13.85
CA SER A 60 8.49 5.83 -12.78
C SER A 60 7.69 4.95 -11.83
N LEU A 61 8.19 3.75 -11.57
CA LEU A 61 7.60 2.80 -10.64
C LEU A 61 8.58 2.50 -9.52
N LEU A 62 8.15 2.76 -8.29
CA LEU A 62 8.88 2.45 -7.07
C LEU A 62 8.15 1.34 -6.32
N VAL A 63 8.89 0.33 -5.89
CA VAL A 63 8.37 -0.80 -5.10
C VAL A 63 9.27 -0.95 -3.88
N PHE A 64 8.78 -0.55 -2.71
CA PHE A 64 9.48 -0.63 -1.44
C PHE A 64 8.96 -1.83 -0.67
N LYS A 65 9.87 -2.71 -0.25
CA LYS A 65 9.51 -3.74 0.73
C LYS A 65 9.25 -3.06 2.06
N VAL A 66 8.12 -3.39 2.68
CA VAL A 66 7.75 -2.92 4.01
C VAL A 66 8.09 -4.04 4.98
N ASP A 67 9.15 -3.84 5.74
CA ASP A 67 9.60 -4.72 6.81
C ASP A 67 9.89 -3.94 8.10
N HIS A 68 10.09 -4.66 9.19
CA HIS A 68 10.28 -4.08 10.52
C HIS A 68 11.54 -3.23 10.66
N GLU A 69 12.49 -3.32 9.71
CA GLU A 69 13.71 -2.53 9.73
C GLU A 69 13.51 -1.13 9.13
N HIS A 70 12.57 -1.00 8.18
CA HIS A 70 12.40 0.20 7.37
C HIS A 70 11.00 0.82 7.47
N SER A 71 10.12 0.25 8.31
CA SER A 71 8.76 0.76 8.49
C SER A 71 8.37 0.84 9.97
N PHE A 72 7.84 2.00 10.34
CA PHE A 72 7.18 2.21 11.62
C PHE A 72 5.68 2.16 11.33
N ALA A 73 5.02 1.08 11.74
CA ALA A 73 3.57 1.05 11.80
C ALA A 73 3.12 1.72 13.11
N ASN A 74 1.91 2.27 13.14
CA ASN A 74 1.26 2.53 14.42
C ASN A 74 1.13 1.18 15.12
N GLU A 75 1.92 0.95 16.17
CA GLU A 75 1.59 -0.07 17.15
C GLU A 75 0.38 0.47 17.89
N LEU A 76 -0.82 -0.02 17.54
CA LEU A 76 -1.96 0.10 18.45
C LEU A 76 -1.60 -0.74 19.66
N ASP A 77 -0.99 -0.12 20.66
CA ASP A 77 -0.78 -0.78 21.93
C ASP A 77 -2.16 -1.02 22.55
N LEU A 78 -2.32 -2.10 23.32
CA LEU A 78 -3.59 -2.40 24.00
C LEU A 78 -4.02 -1.24 24.91
N ASN A 79 -3.06 -0.43 25.36
CA ASN A 79 -3.28 0.80 26.11
C ASN A 79 -4.03 1.87 25.29
N ASP A 80 -3.76 2.02 23.99
CA ASP A 80 -4.46 2.99 23.12
C ASP A 80 -5.93 2.62 22.96
N TRP A 81 -6.25 1.31 22.94
CA TRP A 81 -7.63 0.83 22.95
C TRP A 81 -8.35 1.10 24.28
N MET A 82 -7.63 1.01 25.40
CA MET A 82 -8.18 1.33 26.72
C MET A 82 -8.45 2.83 26.89
N GLU A 83 -7.58 3.70 26.39
CA GLU A 83 -7.79 5.16 26.41
C GLU A 83 -9.04 5.58 25.61
N GLU A 84 -9.30 4.96 24.45
CA GLU A 84 -10.53 5.20 23.69
C GLU A 84 -11.80 4.74 24.43
N MET A 85 -11.72 3.66 25.22
CA MET A 85 -12.85 3.18 26.02
C MET A 85 -13.13 4.11 27.21
N GLU A 86 -12.10 4.58 27.91
CA GLU A 86 -12.25 5.51 29.04
C GLU A 86 -12.86 6.85 28.60
N GLN A 87 -12.44 7.40 27.47
CA GLN A 87 -12.99 8.65 26.93
C GLN A 87 -14.48 8.55 26.56
N LYS A 88 -14.94 7.39 26.08
CA LYS A 88 -16.37 7.18 25.77
C LYS A 88 -17.24 7.10 27.03
N THR A 89 -16.70 6.60 28.14
CA THR A 89 -17.40 6.59 29.44
C THR A 89 -17.55 7.97 30.06
N VAL A 90 -16.58 8.88 29.87
CA VAL A 90 -16.65 10.25 30.43
C VAL A 90 -17.62 11.16 29.68
N LEU A 91 -17.91 10.85 28.41
CA LEU A 91 -18.81 11.62 27.54
C LEU A 91 -20.24 11.06 27.44
N SER A 92 -20.55 10.01 28.19
CA SER A 92 -21.93 9.49 28.31
C SER A 92 -22.60 10.17 29.51
N PRO A 93 -23.73 10.90 29.32
CA PRO A 93 -24.39 11.68 30.39
C PRO A 93 -25.01 10.82 31.49
#